data_AF-A0A9E3K824-F1
#
_entry.id   AF-A0A9E3K824-F1
#
_cell.length_a   1.000
_cell.length_b   1.000
_cell.length_c   1.000
_cell.angle_alpha   90.00
_cell.angle_beta   90.00
_cell.angle_gamma   90.00
#
_symmetry.space_group_name_H-M   'P 1'
#
loop_
_entity.id
_entity.type
_entity.pdbx_description
1 polymer ?
#
loop_
_entity_poly.entity_id
_entity_poly.type
_entity_poly.pdbx_seq_one_letter_code
_entity_poly.pdbx_strand_id
1 'polypeptide(L)'
;QNNLDAEVAENPQHLVVYGGIGRAARNWECYDHILAALRELDDDQTLLIQSGKPVGVFQTHPDAPRVLIANSNLVPKWANWEHFNELDRKGLFMFGQMTAGSWIYIGTQGIVQGTYETFAEAGRQHFGGDWGGKWILTAGLGGMGGAQPLAASFAGAVSLTIECQQTSIDFRLRTRYLDKQARDIDHAIALVKEHTDKREAVSIGLLGNAADVLPELVRRGVKPDLVTDQTSAHDLINGYLPQGWTVEEWKAAQQDPAQHARLQEAAAQSCARHVKAILDFQAAGAKAVDYGNNIRQVAFDEGVKNAFDFPGFVPAYIRPLFCEGKGPFRWVALSGDPEDIYKTDAKIKELFPENTH
;
A
#
# COMPACT_ATOMS: atom_id res chain seq x y z
N GLN A 1 -15.62 -12.17 4.17
CA GLN A 1 -16.55 -11.66 3.14
C GLN A 1 -16.24 -10.20 2.78
N ASN A 2 -16.29 -9.23 3.71
CA ASN A 2 -15.91 -7.83 3.43
C ASN A 2 -14.54 -7.67 2.72
N ASN A 3 -13.51 -8.39 3.17
CA ASN A 3 -12.19 -8.41 2.52
C ASN A 3 -12.20 -8.83 1.04
N LEU A 4 -13.27 -9.45 0.53
CA LEU A 4 -13.40 -9.90 -0.86
C LEU A 4 -14.55 -9.19 -1.59
N ASP A 5 -15.11 -8.14 -1.00
CA ASP A 5 -16.08 -7.29 -1.70
C ASP A 5 -15.39 -6.61 -2.89
N ALA A 6 -16.09 -6.49 -4.02
CA ALA A 6 -15.58 -5.84 -5.23
C ALA A 6 -15.34 -4.33 -5.06
N GLU A 7 -15.99 -3.70 -4.08
CA GLU A 7 -15.73 -2.30 -3.71
C GLU A 7 -14.52 -2.15 -2.78
N VAL A 8 -14.05 -3.25 -2.17
CA VAL A 8 -12.98 -3.26 -1.16
C VAL A 8 -11.68 -3.82 -1.71
N ALA A 9 -11.71 -5.01 -2.30
CA ALA A 9 -10.53 -5.77 -2.71
C ALA A 9 -10.02 -5.36 -4.10
N GLU A 10 -8.71 -5.46 -4.31
CA GLU A 10 -8.11 -5.19 -5.61
C GLU A 10 -8.42 -6.28 -6.66
N ASN A 11 -8.47 -7.55 -6.26
CA ASN A 11 -8.70 -8.68 -7.18
C ASN A 11 -9.38 -9.87 -6.44
N PRO A 12 -10.66 -9.71 -6.05
CA PRO A 12 -11.35 -10.67 -5.19
C PRO A 12 -11.59 -12.03 -5.85
N GLN A 13 -11.69 -12.12 -7.19
CA GLN A 13 -11.85 -13.39 -7.90
C GLN A 13 -10.68 -14.36 -7.72
N HIS A 14 -9.49 -13.83 -7.37
CA HIS A 14 -8.30 -14.61 -7.03
C HIS A 14 -7.98 -14.57 -5.52
N LEU A 15 -8.98 -14.24 -4.70
CA LEU A 15 -8.91 -14.06 -3.24
C LEU A 15 -7.96 -12.94 -2.79
N VAL A 16 -7.43 -12.14 -3.72
CA VAL A 16 -6.43 -11.10 -3.45
C VAL A 16 -7.15 -9.85 -2.96
N VAL A 17 -6.75 -9.42 -1.76
CA VAL A 17 -7.28 -8.24 -1.10
C VAL A 17 -6.44 -7.02 -1.48
N TYR A 18 -5.12 -7.03 -1.21
CA TYR A 18 -4.19 -5.94 -1.56
C TYR A 18 -2.71 -6.38 -1.46
N GLY A 19 -1.80 -5.51 -1.92
CA GLY A 19 -0.36 -5.60 -1.63
C GLY A 19 0.37 -6.73 -2.36
N GLY A 20 0.24 -6.80 -3.68
CA GLY A 20 0.70 -7.93 -4.48
C GLY A 20 -0.30 -9.07 -4.38
N ILE A 21 0.10 -10.21 -3.81
CA ILE A 21 -0.72 -11.42 -3.68
C ILE A 21 -1.28 -11.64 -2.26
N GLY A 22 -1.51 -10.58 -1.49
CA GLY A 22 -2.09 -10.68 -0.15
C GLY A 22 -3.53 -11.20 -0.21
N ARG A 23 -3.78 -12.43 0.27
CA ARG A 23 -5.07 -13.13 0.12
C ARG A 23 -5.85 -13.27 1.43
N ALA A 24 -7.17 -13.39 1.32
CA ALA A 24 -8.09 -13.63 2.45
C ALA A 24 -8.17 -15.11 2.88
N ALA A 25 -8.01 -16.04 1.95
CA ALA A 25 -7.98 -17.47 2.16
C ALA A 25 -7.02 -18.12 1.15
N ARG A 26 -6.54 -19.33 1.43
CA ARG A 26 -5.49 -19.97 0.63
C ARG A 26 -5.95 -20.23 -0.81
N ASN A 27 -7.15 -20.78 -0.93
CA ASN A 27 -7.84 -21.09 -2.18
C ASN A 27 -9.35 -21.13 -1.90
N TRP A 28 -10.17 -21.28 -2.94
CA TRP A 28 -11.63 -21.24 -2.82
C TRP A 28 -12.19 -22.37 -1.95
N GLU A 29 -11.61 -23.58 -2.02
CA GLU A 29 -11.99 -24.68 -1.13
C GLU A 29 -11.76 -24.33 0.35
N CYS A 30 -10.60 -23.75 0.67
CA CYS A 30 -10.32 -23.28 2.03
C CYS A 30 -11.28 -22.17 2.45
N TYR A 31 -11.64 -21.25 1.55
CA TYR A 31 -12.61 -20.21 1.81
C TYR A 31 -13.98 -20.78 2.19
N ASP A 32 -14.49 -21.74 1.41
CA ASP A 32 -15.78 -22.37 1.66
C ASP A 32 -15.79 -23.14 2.99
N HIS A 33 -14.70 -23.87 3.28
CA HIS A 33 -14.54 -24.56 4.56
C HIS A 33 -14.41 -23.61 5.75
N ILE A 34 -13.79 -22.43 5.59
CA ILE A 34 -13.76 -21.41 6.63
C ILE A 34 -15.17 -20.93 6.94
N LEU A 35 -15.97 -20.63 5.90
CA LEU A 35 -17.34 -20.19 6.10
C LEU A 35 -18.22 -21.26 6.75
N ALA A 36 -18.05 -22.52 6.37
CA ALA A 36 -18.76 -23.64 6.99
C ALA A 36 -18.38 -23.75 8.49
N ALA A 37 -17.08 -23.80 8.80
CA ALA A 37 -16.60 -23.90 10.17
C ALA A 37 -17.07 -22.73 11.05
N LEU A 38 -17.05 -21.50 10.54
CA LEU A 38 -17.50 -20.32 11.30
C LEU A 38 -19.01 -20.32 11.60
N ARG A 39 -19.84 -20.97 10.77
CA ARG A 39 -21.29 -21.08 11.01
C ARG A 39 -21.65 -22.14 12.05
N GLU A 40 -20.79 -23.13 12.21
CA GLU A 40 -20.99 -24.27 13.12
C GLU A 40 -20.21 -24.12 14.44
N LEU A 41 -19.36 -23.09 14.57
CA LEU A 41 -18.50 -22.88 15.73
C LEU A 41 -19.31 -22.48 16.98
N ASP A 42 -19.17 -23.25 18.07
CA ASP A 42 -19.77 -22.91 19.36
C ASP A 42 -19.06 -21.73 20.05
N ASP A 43 -19.75 -21.12 21.03
CA ASP A 43 -19.26 -19.93 21.75
C ASP A 43 -18.03 -20.21 22.64
N ASP A 44 -17.71 -21.47 22.91
CA ASP A 44 -16.58 -21.90 23.71
C ASP A 44 -15.54 -22.71 22.90
N GLN A 45 -15.61 -22.62 21.57
CA GLN A 45 -14.65 -23.24 20.64
C GLN A 45 -13.75 -22.20 19.96
N THR A 46 -12.61 -22.67 19.46
CA THR A 46 -11.65 -21.86 18.69
C THR A 46 -11.25 -22.56 17.39
N LEU A 47 -11.44 -21.88 16.26
CA LEU A 47 -10.97 -22.29 14.94
C LEU A 47 -9.49 -21.89 14.72
N LEU A 48 -8.68 -22.81 14.24
CA LEU A 48 -7.29 -22.55 13.84
C LEU A 48 -7.19 -22.37 12.32
N ILE A 49 -6.65 -21.23 11.90
CA ILE A 49 -6.30 -20.94 10.50
C ILE A 49 -4.78 -20.96 10.34
N GLN A 50 -4.29 -21.85 9.48
CA GLN A 50 -2.89 -21.93 9.10
C GLN A 50 -2.74 -21.48 7.65
N SER A 51 -2.03 -20.38 7.40
CA SER A 51 -1.86 -19.77 6.05
C SER A 51 -3.13 -19.84 5.21
N GLY A 52 -4.22 -19.26 5.73
CA GLY A 52 -5.52 -19.19 5.07
C GLY A 52 -6.29 -20.50 4.88
N LYS A 53 -5.91 -21.59 5.58
CA LYS A 53 -6.61 -22.88 5.58
C LYS A 53 -7.16 -23.19 6.98
N PRO A 54 -8.43 -23.63 7.10
CA PRO A 54 -8.97 -24.11 8.38
C PRO A 54 -8.39 -25.50 8.68
N VAL A 55 -7.66 -25.65 9.79
CA VAL A 55 -6.92 -26.89 10.10
C VAL A 55 -7.40 -27.63 11.34
N GLY A 56 -8.24 -27.02 12.16
CA GLY A 56 -8.83 -27.68 13.32
C GLY A 56 -9.67 -26.74 14.17
N VAL A 57 -10.59 -27.33 14.93
CA VAL A 57 -11.41 -26.67 15.94
C VAL A 57 -11.14 -27.35 17.26
N PHE A 58 -10.91 -26.56 18.32
CA PHE A 58 -10.63 -27.07 19.65
C PHE A 58 -11.53 -26.40 20.68
N GLN A 59 -11.90 -27.16 21.71
CA GLN A 59 -12.58 -26.65 22.89
C GLN A 59 -11.67 -25.68 23.64
N THR A 60 -12.18 -24.49 23.95
CA THR A 60 -11.51 -23.48 24.77
C THR A 60 -12.48 -22.98 25.86
N HIS A 61 -12.90 -21.71 25.80
CA HIS A 61 -13.86 -21.10 26.73
C HIS A 61 -14.45 -19.81 26.10
N PRO A 62 -15.58 -19.29 26.61
CA PRO A 62 -16.26 -18.12 26.02
C PRO A 62 -15.40 -16.86 25.89
N ASP A 63 -14.49 -16.61 26.83
CA ASP A 63 -13.60 -15.44 26.77
C ASP A 63 -12.35 -15.60 25.87
N ALA A 64 -12.14 -16.79 25.28
CA ALA A 64 -11.03 -17.04 24.36
C ALA A 64 -11.33 -16.48 22.96
N PRO A 65 -10.31 -16.20 22.13
CA PRO A 65 -10.53 -15.88 20.72
C PRO A 65 -11.28 -17.01 20.00
N ARG A 66 -12.33 -16.66 19.25
CA ARG A 66 -13.04 -17.61 18.38
C ARG A 66 -12.19 -18.12 17.22
N VAL A 67 -11.21 -17.34 16.78
CA VAL A 67 -10.30 -17.71 15.68
C VAL A 67 -8.87 -17.32 16.03
N LEU A 68 -7.93 -18.24 15.82
CA LEU A 68 -6.49 -17.98 15.88
C LEU A 68 -5.88 -18.18 14.51
N ILE A 69 -5.07 -17.22 14.06
CA ILE A 69 -4.55 -17.16 12.70
C ILE A 69 -3.03 -17.09 12.72
N ALA A 70 -2.38 -18.00 12.00
CA ALA A 70 -0.95 -17.98 11.75
C ALA A 70 -0.70 -18.07 10.24
N ASN A 71 -0.44 -16.93 9.60
CA ASN A 71 -0.21 -16.86 8.15
C ASN A 71 1.26 -16.56 7.84
N SER A 72 1.77 -17.18 6.77
CA SER A 72 3.04 -16.82 6.12
C SER A 72 4.31 -16.97 6.98
N ASN A 73 4.23 -17.66 8.12
CA ASN A 73 5.38 -17.90 8.99
C ASN A 73 6.31 -18.95 8.38
N LEU A 74 7.60 -18.60 8.25
CA LEU A 74 8.67 -19.49 7.82
C LEU A 74 9.81 -19.44 8.84
N VAL A 75 10.51 -20.56 9.02
CA VAL A 75 11.73 -20.59 9.83
C VAL A 75 12.75 -19.63 9.18
N PRO A 76 13.50 -18.80 9.96
CA PRO A 76 14.23 -17.65 9.41
C PRO A 76 15.16 -17.95 8.23
N LYS A 77 15.85 -19.10 8.22
CA LYS A 77 16.75 -19.49 7.12
C LYS A 77 16.02 -19.67 5.77
N TRP A 78 14.73 -19.97 5.81
CA TRP A 78 13.86 -20.18 4.67
C TRP A 78 12.86 -19.03 4.45
N ALA A 79 12.92 -17.96 5.24
CA ALA A 79 12.01 -16.82 5.15
C ALA A 79 12.39 -15.91 3.96
N ASN A 80 12.25 -16.42 2.74
CA ASN A 80 12.50 -15.72 1.48
C ASN A 80 11.43 -16.08 0.44
N TRP A 81 11.33 -15.25 -0.61
CA TRP A 81 10.32 -15.40 -1.65
C TRP A 81 10.48 -16.67 -2.49
N GLU A 82 11.70 -17.15 -2.71
CA GLU A 82 11.95 -18.37 -3.48
C GLU A 82 11.28 -19.57 -2.81
N HIS A 83 11.54 -19.77 -1.52
CA HIS A 83 10.94 -20.87 -0.77
C HIS A 83 9.44 -20.66 -0.52
N PHE A 84 9.00 -19.41 -0.29
CA PHE A 84 7.58 -19.08 -0.26
C PHE A 84 6.87 -19.56 -1.53
N ASN A 85 7.40 -19.22 -2.72
CA ASN A 85 6.80 -19.53 -4.02
C ASN A 85 6.82 -21.04 -4.31
N GLU A 86 7.86 -21.74 -3.86
CA GLU A 86 7.90 -23.20 -3.91
C GLU A 86 6.73 -23.84 -3.14
N LEU A 87 6.44 -23.35 -1.92
CA LEU A 87 5.35 -23.86 -1.08
C LEU A 87 3.97 -23.44 -1.60
N ASP A 88 3.82 -22.21 -2.11
CA ASP A 88 2.55 -21.73 -2.69
C ASP A 88 2.16 -22.58 -3.91
N ARG A 89 3.12 -22.90 -4.80
CA ARG A 89 2.87 -23.80 -5.94
C ARG A 89 2.46 -25.21 -5.54
N LYS A 90 2.86 -25.68 -4.35
CA LYS A 90 2.43 -26.96 -3.78
C LYS A 90 1.08 -26.87 -3.04
N GLY A 91 0.44 -25.70 -3.01
CA GLY A 91 -0.81 -25.45 -2.26
C GLY A 91 -0.62 -25.43 -0.74
N LEU A 92 0.61 -25.23 -0.26
CA LEU A 92 0.96 -25.29 1.16
C LEU A 92 1.00 -23.92 1.83
N PHE A 93 0.91 -22.84 1.07
CA PHE A 93 1.18 -21.50 1.58
C PHE A 93 0.20 -20.44 1.07
N MET A 94 0.20 -19.30 1.74
CA MET A 94 -0.59 -18.12 1.40
C MET A 94 0.15 -16.89 1.92
N PHE A 95 0.17 -15.80 1.16
CA PHE A 95 0.65 -14.51 1.65
C PHE A 95 -0.50 -13.79 2.37
N GLY A 96 -0.38 -13.62 3.68
CA GLY A 96 -1.44 -13.01 4.50
C GLY A 96 -1.42 -11.49 4.50
N GLN A 97 -0.35 -10.86 4.01
CA GLN A 97 -0.09 -9.43 4.25
C GLN A 97 -0.28 -9.14 5.76
N MET A 98 -0.84 -7.99 6.12
CA MET A 98 -1.23 -7.64 7.49
C MET A 98 -2.72 -7.90 7.71
N THR A 99 -3.59 -7.23 6.93
CA THR A 99 -5.05 -7.24 7.13
C THR A 99 -5.82 -8.09 6.13
N ALA A 100 -5.15 -8.61 5.10
CA ALA A 100 -5.76 -9.47 4.09
C ALA A 100 -6.15 -10.83 4.69
N GLY A 101 -5.17 -11.56 5.22
CA GLY A 101 -5.37 -12.89 5.82
C GLY A 101 -5.89 -12.89 7.26
N SER A 102 -6.07 -11.71 7.86
CA SER A 102 -6.62 -11.52 9.22
C SER A 102 -7.99 -10.84 9.22
N TRP A 103 -8.57 -10.62 8.03
CA TRP A 103 -9.97 -10.25 7.83
C TRP A 103 -10.41 -8.91 8.44
N ILE A 104 -9.55 -7.89 8.37
CA ILE A 104 -9.84 -6.54 8.89
C ILE A 104 -9.43 -5.42 7.92
N TYR A 105 -9.46 -5.72 6.63
CA TYR A 105 -9.22 -4.74 5.58
C TYR A 105 -10.52 -3.97 5.29
N ILE A 106 -10.42 -2.64 5.24
CA ILE A 106 -11.54 -1.70 5.06
C ILE A 106 -11.32 -0.83 3.81
N GLY A 107 -10.68 -1.40 2.80
CA GLY A 107 -10.27 -0.67 1.62
C GLY A 107 -9.14 0.32 1.91
N THR A 108 -9.01 1.30 1.02
CA THR A 108 -7.96 2.33 1.07
C THR A 108 -8.01 3.19 2.34
N GLN A 109 -9.18 3.30 3.00
CA GLN A 109 -9.32 4.05 4.27
C GLN A 109 -8.41 3.51 5.37
N GLY A 110 -8.10 2.21 5.36
CA GLY A 110 -7.30 1.56 6.39
C GLY A 110 -5.87 2.12 6.54
N ILE A 111 -5.37 2.91 5.59
CA ILE A 111 -4.05 3.55 5.66
C ILE A 111 -4.09 5.06 5.48
N VAL A 112 -5.22 5.64 5.05
CA VAL A 112 -5.32 7.07 4.71
C VAL A 112 -4.90 7.98 5.87
N GLN A 113 -5.30 7.66 7.11
CA GLN A 113 -4.88 8.42 8.27
C GLN A 113 -3.36 8.31 8.50
N GLY A 114 -2.79 7.11 8.41
CA GLY A 114 -1.34 6.93 8.58
C GLY A 114 -0.53 7.68 7.53
N THR A 115 -1.03 7.74 6.29
CA THR A 115 -0.41 8.51 5.21
C THR A 115 -0.60 10.01 5.38
N TYR A 116 -1.78 10.45 5.81
CA TYR A 116 -2.03 11.83 6.18
C TYR A 116 -1.11 12.28 7.32
N GLU A 117 -1.01 11.54 8.42
CA GLU A 117 -0.11 11.87 9.55
C GLU A 117 1.35 11.94 9.10
N THR A 118 1.76 11.09 8.16
CA THR A 118 3.11 11.14 7.60
C THR A 118 3.35 12.46 6.87
N PHE A 119 2.43 12.85 5.96
CA PHE A 119 2.58 14.08 5.20
C PHE A 119 2.37 15.33 6.06
N ALA A 120 1.45 15.29 7.02
CA ALA A 120 1.23 16.36 7.98
C ALA A 120 2.50 16.61 8.81
N GLU A 121 3.12 15.56 9.35
CA GLU A 121 4.35 15.68 10.13
C GLU A 121 5.55 16.10 9.26
N ALA A 122 5.68 15.57 8.04
CA ALA A 122 6.67 16.06 7.08
C ALA A 122 6.47 17.56 6.77
N GLY A 123 5.23 18.01 6.64
CA GLY A 123 4.87 19.42 6.51
C GLY A 123 5.31 20.25 7.70
N ARG A 124 5.05 19.78 8.94
CA ARG A 124 5.48 20.46 10.17
C ARG A 124 7.01 20.59 10.25
N GLN A 125 7.73 19.51 9.99
CA GLN A 125 9.20 19.50 10.11
C GLN A 125 9.91 20.33 9.04
N HIS A 126 9.42 20.32 7.79
CA HIS A 126 10.14 20.90 6.66
C HIS A 126 9.57 22.21 6.15
N PHE A 127 8.28 22.47 6.41
CA PHE A 127 7.51 23.53 5.76
C PHE A 127 6.65 24.35 6.75
N GLY A 128 6.92 24.26 8.06
CA GLY A 128 6.18 25.00 9.07
C GLY A 128 4.70 24.60 9.20
N GLY A 129 4.34 23.41 8.71
CA GLY A 129 2.98 22.89 8.70
C GLY A 129 2.14 23.31 7.50
N ASP A 130 2.67 24.11 6.57
CA ASP A 130 1.94 24.61 5.41
C ASP A 130 2.46 24.00 4.10
N TRP A 131 1.63 23.17 3.46
CA TRP A 131 1.88 22.61 2.13
C TRP A 131 1.46 23.54 0.98
N GLY A 132 0.91 24.73 1.27
CA GLY A 132 0.44 25.66 0.25
C GLY A 132 1.52 26.01 -0.77
N GLY A 133 1.26 25.67 -2.02
CA GLY A 133 2.18 25.89 -3.15
C GLY A 133 3.33 24.88 -3.24
N LYS A 134 3.23 23.76 -2.52
CA LYS A 134 4.17 22.65 -2.53
C LYS A 134 3.54 21.40 -3.10
N TRP A 135 4.38 20.47 -3.54
CA TRP A 135 3.87 19.22 -4.10
C TRP A 135 4.68 17.98 -3.75
N ILE A 136 3.98 16.86 -3.73
CA ILE A 136 4.48 15.53 -3.41
C ILE A 136 4.52 14.68 -4.69
N LEU A 137 5.67 14.07 -4.96
CA LEU A 137 5.83 13.07 -6.02
C LEU A 137 5.85 11.67 -5.42
N THR A 138 5.06 10.76 -5.97
CA THR A 138 5.06 9.35 -5.56
C THR A 138 4.63 8.42 -6.70
N ALA A 139 4.63 7.11 -6.44
CA ALA A 139 4.13 6.09 -7.34
C ALA A 139 3.35 4.99 -6.61
N GLY A 140 2.52 4.27 -7.37
CA GLY A 140 1.66 3.18 -6.92
C GLY A 140 0.27 3.66 -6.47
N LEU A 141 -0.77 3.26 -7.20
CA LEU A 141 -2.18 3.49 -6.90
C LEU A 141 -2.95 2.17 -6.68
N GLY A 142 -2.32 1.20 -5.98
CA GLY A 142 -3.01 -0.02 -5.53
C GLY A 142 -3.87 0.20 -4.29
N GLY A 143 -4.32 -0.89 -3.66
CA GLY A 143 -5.20 -0.87 -2.46
C GLY A 143 -4.78 0.10 -1.35
N MET A 144 -3.47 0.14 -1.06
CA MET A 144 -2.86 1.03 -0.07
C MET A 144 -2.26 2.29 -0.72
N GLY A 145 -1.56 2.11 -1.85
CA GLY A 145 -0.99 3.17 -2.71
C GLY A 145 -1.96 4.29 -3.06
N GLY A 146 -3.22 3.92 -3.30
CA GLY A 146 -4.29 4.84 -3.64
C GLY A 146 -4.69 5.78 -2.52
N ALA A 147 -4.19 5.62 -1.29
CA ALA A 147 -4.46 6.56 -0.20
C ALA A 147 -3.60 7.82 -0.29
N GLN A 148 -2.43 7.73 -0.94
CA GLN A 148 -1.44 8.82 -1.02
C GLN A 148 -2.02 10.13 -1.59
N PRO A 149 -2.81 10.13 -2.69
CA PRO A 149 -3.25 11.37 -3.28
C PRO A 149 -4.29 12.10 -2.41
N LEU A 150 -5.23 11.36 -1.79
CA LEU A 150 -6.18 11.93 -0.84
C LEU A 150 -5.50 12.41 0.45
N ALA A 151 -4.54 11.63 0.98
CA ALA A 151 -3.77 12.03 2.16
C ALA A 151 -2.95 13.30 1.92
N ALA A 152 -2.34 13.45 0.73
CA ALA A 152 -1.65 14.67 0.33
C ALA A 152 -2.61 15.85 0.26
N SER A 153 -3.81 15.64 -0.31
CA SER A 153 -4.85 16.66 -0.41
C SER A 153 -5.35 17.11 0.97
N PHE A 154 -5.57 16.18 1.91
CA PHE A 154 -5.90 16.50 3.31
C PHE A 154 -4.77 17.24 4.04
N ALA A 155 -3.51 16.95 3.72
CA ALA A 155 -2.38 17.72 4.22
C ALA A 155 -2.25 19.11 3.58
N GLY A 156 -2.99 19.39 2.50
CA GLY A 156 -2.98 20.67 1.78
C GLY A 156 -1.97 20.74 0.64
N ALA A 157 -1.41 19.62 0.19
CA ALA A 157 -0.42 19.55 -0.88
C ALA A 157 -1.05 19.25 -2.24
N VAL A 158 -0.37 19.70 -3.31
CA VAL A 158 -0.55 19.10 -4.63
C VAL A 158 0.16 17.74 -4.65
N SER A 159 -0.36 16.74 -5.35
CA SER A 159 0.35 15.46 -5.51
C SER A 159 0.35 14.97 -6.96
N LEU A 160 1.48 14.42 -7.40
CA LEU A 160 1.59 13.64 -8.62
C LEU A 160 1.89 12.17 -8.27
N THR A 161 1.00 11.27 -8.65
CA THR A 161 1.17 9.83 -8.42
C THR A 161 1.26 9.07 -9.74
N ILE A 162 2.38 8.39 -9.95
CA ILE A 162 2.64 7.58 -11.15
C ILE A 162 2.07 6.17 -10.94
N GLU A 163 1.31 5.66 -11.91
CA GLU A 163 0.74 4.31 -11.88
C GLU A 163 0.83 3.68 -13.27
N CYS A 164 1.19 2.40 -13.32
CA CYS A 164 1.38 1.69 -14.59
C CYS A 164 0.10 1.06 -15.16
N GLN A 165 -0.92 0.82 -14.32
CA GLN A 165 -2.18 0.19 -14.71
C GLN A 165 -3.32 1.20 -14.73
N GLN A 166 -3.93 1.42 -15.91
CA GLN A 166 -5.08 2.32 -16.07
C GLN A 166 -6.25 1.94 -15.15
N THR A 167 -6.51 0.65 -14.97
CA THR A 167 -7.59 0.16 -14.09
C THR A 167 -7.43 0.61 -12.65
N SER A 168 -6.19 0.75 -12.16
CA SER A 168 -5.90 1.26 -10.81
C SER A 168 -6.19 2.75 -10.69
N ILE A 169 -5.86 3.54 -11.72
CA ILE A 169 -6.21 4.96 -11.80
C ILE A 169 -7.74 5.12 -11.82
N ASP A 170 -8.43 4.39 -12.69
CA ASP A 170 -9.89 4.43 -12.81
C ASP A 170 -10.59 4.09 -11.49
N PHE A 171 -10.07 3.10 -10.76
CA PHE A 171 -10.59 2.73 -9.45
C PHE A 171 -10.51 3.91 -8.48
N ARG A 172 -9.37 4.62 -8.43
CA ARG A 172 -9.13 5.73 -7.48
C ARG A 172 -9.91 6.98 -7.85
N LEU A 173 -10.11 7.24 -9.15
CA LEU A 173 -11.02 8.29 -9.62
C LEU A 173 -12.46 7.98 -9.18
N ARG A 174 -12.93 6.76 -9.42
CA ARG A 174 -14.28 6.32 -9.03
C ARG A 174 -14.52 6.40 -7.53
N THR A 175 -13.54 6.01 -6.71
CA THR A 175 -13.65 6.06 -5.25
C THR A 175 -13.28 7.41 -4.64
N ARG A 176 -12.98 8.42 -5.47
CA ARG A 176 -12.64 9.79 -5.05
C ARG A 176 -11.39 9.87 -4.17
N TYR A 177 -10.45 8.96 -4.38
CA TYR A 177 -9.11 9.01 -3.79
C TYR A 177 -8.09 9.72 -4.70
N LEU A 178 -8.49 10.01 -5.94
CA LEU A 178 -7.73 10.78 -6.92
C LEU A 178 -8.68 11.76 -7.63
N ASP A 179 -8.25 12.99 -7.86
CA ASP A 179 -9.09 14.04 -8.46
C ASP A 179 -9.04 14.03 -9.99
N LYS A 180 -7.84 13.91 -10.55
CA LYS A 180 -7.58 14.10 -11.99
C LYS A 180 -6.55 13.11 -12.50
N GLN A 181 -6.61 12.83 -13.79
CA GLN A 181 -5.55 12.11 -14.52
C GLN A 181 -4.91 13.05 -15.57
N ALA A 182 -3.59 13.13 -15.57
CA ALA A 182 -2.82 13.79 -16.61
C ALA A 182 -2.77 12.93 -17.89
N ARG A 183 -2.65 13.58 -19.05
CA ARG A 183 -2.65 12.89 -20.36
C ARG A 183 -1.27 12.33 -20.69
N ASP A 184 -0.24 13.04 -20.26
CA ASP A 184 1.16 12.79 -20.50
C ASP A 184 1.99 13.56 -19.44
N ILE A 185 3.30 13.37 -19.45
CA ILE A 185 4.22 13.99 -18.49
C ILE A 185 4.24 15.52 -18.60
N ASP A 186 4.06 16.08 -19.80
CA ASP A 186 4.06 17.54 -20.01
C ASP A 186 2.80 18.17 -19.39
N HIS A 187 1.65 17.53 -19.59
CA HIS A 187 0.40 17.92 -18.96
C HIS A 187 0.47 17.76 -17.44
N ALA A 188 1.10 16.70 -16.92
CA ALA A 188 1.28 16.50 -15.48
C ALA A 188 2.10 17.64 -14.86
N ILE A 189 3.22 18.02 -15.48
CA ILE A 189 4.07 19.13 -15.04
C ILE A 189 3.29 20.45 -15.05
N ALA A 190 2.53 20.70 -16.13
CA ALA A 190 1.71 21.90 -16.26
C ALA A 190 0.64 21.99 -15.16
N LEU A 191 -0.07 20.89 -14.88
CA LEU A 191 -1.08 20.82 -13.81
C LEU A 191 -0.48 21.02 -12.43
N VAL A 192 0.65 20.36 -12.14
CA VAL A 192 1.36 20.55 -10.87
C VAL A 192 1.69 22.02 -10.69
N LYS A 193 2.31 22.65 -11.69
CA LYS A 193 2.68 24.07 -11.64
C LYS A 193 1.48 24.97 -11.43
N GLU A 194 0.41 24.76 -12.20
CA GLU A 194 -0.81 25.57 -12.11
C GLU A 194 -1.40 25.56 -10.70
N HIS A 195 -1.55 24.38 -10.10
CA HIS A 195 -2.18 24.26 -8.79
C HIS A 195 -1.24 24.64 -7.65
N THR A 196 0.08 24.46 -7.79
CA THR A 196 1.04 25.02 -6.83
C THR A 196 1.03 26.55 -6.86
N ASP A 197 0.97 27.17 -8.04
CA ASP A 197 0.91 28.64 -8.16
C ASP A 197 -0.36 29.22 -7.51
N LYS A 198 -1.47 28.48 -7.59
CA LYS A 198 -2.76 28.83 -6.95
C LYS A 198 -2.84 28.44 -5.47
N ARG A 199 -1.88 27.67 -4.95
CA ARG A 199 -1.90 27.07 -3.60
C ARG A 199 -3.15 26.22 -3.36
N GLU A 200 -3.61 25.50 -4.38
CA GLU A 200 -4.76 24.61 -4.32
C GLU A 200 -4.30 23.16 -4.15
N ALA A 201 -4.80 22.47 -3.12
CA ALA A 201 -4.55 21.04 -2.96
C ALA A 201 -5.31 20.26 -4.03
N VAL A 202 -4.59 19.50 -4.84
CA VAL A 202 -5.18 18.62 -5.87
C VAL A 202 -4.30 17.40 -6.07
N SER A 203 -4.94 16.28 -6.35
CA SER A 203 -4.27 15.04 -6.68
C SER A 203 -4.33 14.69 -8.18
N ILE A 204 -3.16 14.39 -8.75
CA ILE A 204 -2.98 14.13 -10.18
C ILE A 204 -2.37 12.73 -10.36
N GLY A 205 -3.05 11.86 -11.08
CA GLY A 205 -2.53 10.57 -11.51
C GLY A 205 -1.84 10.70 -12.86
N LEU A 206 -0.76 9.96 -13.08
CA LEU A 206 -0.08 9.86 -14.37
C LEU A 206 0.13 8.40 -14.73
N LEU A 207 -0.42 7.99 -15.88
CA LEU A 207 -0.18 6.66 -16.43
C LEU A 207 1.27 6.56 -16.92
N GLY A 208 2.04 5.65 -16.35
CA GLY A 208 3.45 5.43 -16.72
C GLY A 208 4.19 4.51 -15.76
N ASN A 209 5.43 4.17 -16.12
CA ASN A 209 6.32 3.42 -15.23
C ASN A 209 7.14 4.41 -14.38
N ALA A 210 7.16 4.22 -13.06
CA ALA A 210 7.94 5.06 -12.16
C ALA A 210 9.45 5.06 -12.47
N ALA A 211 9.99 3.92 -12.93
CA ALA A 211 11.39 3.79 -13.34
C ALA A 211 11.72 4.56 -14.64
N ASP A 212 10.72 5.05 -15.38
CA ASP A 212 10.87 5.96 -16.52
C ASP A 212 10.61 7.41 -16.13
N VAL A 213 9.48 7.66 -15.46
CA VAL A 213 8.99 9.01 -15.19
C VAL A 213 9.86 9.75 -14.16
N LEU A 214 10.27 9.11 -13.06
CA LEU A 214 11.08 9.80 -12.05
C LEU A 214 12.44 10.26 -12.63
N PRO A 215 13.23 9.40 -13.31
CA PRO A 215 14.45 9.83 -13.97
C PRO A 215 14.24 10.94 -15.01
N GLU A 216 13.13 10.90 -15.75
CA GLU A 216 12.81 11.95 -16.72
C GLU A 216 12.48 13.29 -16.06
N LEU A 217 11.76 13.28 -14.93
CA LEU A 217 11.50 14.49 -14.14
C LEU A 217 12.81 15.07 -13.54
N VAL A 218 13.72 14.21 -13.05
CA VAL A 218 15.08 14.61 -12.63
C VAL A 218 15.81 15.29 -13.79
N ARG A 219 15.86 14.66 -14.97
CA ARG A 219 16.55 15.19 -16.17
C ARG A 219 16.01 16.55 -16.60
N ARG A 220 14.71 16.79 -16.41
CA ARG A 220 14.04 18.07 -16.71
C ARG A 220 14.19 19.12 -15.62
N GLY A 221 14.80 18.79 -14.48
CA GLY A 221 14.92 19.69 -13.34
C GLY A 221 13.59 20.00 -12.63
N VAL A 222 12.58 19.14 -12.79
CA VAL A 222 11.26 19.30 -12.17
C VAL A 222 11.33 18.71 -10.76
N LYS A 223 11.65 19.55 -9.78
CA LYS A 223 11.91 19.11 -8.40
C LYS A 223 10.64 19.14 -7.53
N PRO A 224 10.24 18.01 -6.89
CA PRO A 224 9.20 18.01 -5.86
C PRO A 224 9.68 18.64 -4.55
N ASP A 225 8.75 18.92 -3.65
CA ASP A 225 9.06 19.30 -2.27
C ASP A 225 9.31 18.06 -1.41
N LEU A 226 8.53 16.99 -1.64
CA LEU A 226 8.74 15.65 -1.07
C LEU A 226 8.59 14.58 -2.13
N VAL A 227 9.47 13.58 -2.14
CA VAL A 227 9.39 12.38 -2.96
C VAL A 227 9.32 11.13 -2.09
N THR A 228 8.44 10.20 -2.45
CA THR A 228 8.29 8.90 -1.80
C THR A 228 7.84 7.85 -2.82
N ASP A 229 7.56 6.62 -2.38
CA ASP A 229 7.10 5.54 -3.25
C ASP A 229 6.25 4.52 -2.46
N GLN A 230 5.19 4.03 -3.10
CA GLN A 230 4.35 2.95 -2.59
C GLN A 230 3.97 1.93 -3.68
N THR A 231 4.81 1.77 -4.71
CA THR A 231 4.77 0.56 -5.54
C THR A 231 4.91 -0.70 -4.68
N SER A 232 4.51 -1.87 -5.17
CA SER A 232 4.63 -3.12 -4.41
C SER A 232 6.02 -3.74 -4.58
N ALA A 233 7.09 -2.96 -4.34
CA ALA A 233 8.49 -3.37 -4.47
C ALA A 233 8.89 -4.52 -3.51
N HIS A 234 8.07 -4.83 -2.51
CA HIS A 234 8.27 -5.96 -1.61
C HIS A 234 8.08 -7.33 -2.30
N ASP A 235 7.42 -7.36 -3.46
CA ASP A 235 7.19 -8.55 -4.29
C ASP A 235 7.54 -8.22 -5.75
N LEU A 236 8.74 -8.58 -6.18
CA LEU A 236 9.26 -8.21 -7.50
C LEU A 236 8.59 -8.96 -8.67
N ILE A 237 7.95 -10.10 -8.40
CA ILE A 237 7.25 -10.86 -9.43
C ILE A 237 5.87 -10.25 -9.65
N ASN A 238 5.12 -10.04 -8.57
CA ASN A 238 3.71 -9.65 -8.67
C ASN A 238 3.45 -8.15 -8.46
N GLY A 239 4.44 -7.38 -7.99
CA GLY A 239 4.22 -6.04 -7.45
C GLY A 239 4.94 -4.88 -8.16
N TYR A 240 5.96 -5.14 -8.98
CA TYR A 240 6.72 -4.09 -9.67
C TYR A 240 6.85 -4.35 -11.17
N LEU A 241 6.31 -3.47 -12.01
CA LEU A 241 6.43 -3.55 -13.47
C LEU A 241 7.85 -3.18 -13.91
N PRO A 242 8.61 -4.07 -14.58
CA PRO A 242 9.93 -3.72 -15.10
C PRO A 242 9.86 -2.62 -16.16
N GLN A 243 10.90 -1.77 -16.21
CA GLN A 243 11.06 -0.76 -17.23
C GLN A 243 11.08 -1.39 -18.63
N GLY A 244 10.37 -0.78 -19.57
CA GLY A 244 10.28 -1.25 -20.96
C GLY A 244 9.37 -2.46 -21.18
N TRP A 245 8.70 -2.96 -20.14
CA TRP A 245 7.69 -4.00 -20.25
C TRP A 245 6.29 -3.39 -20.28
N THR A 246 5.39 -4.00 -21.04
CA THR A 246 3.96 -3.74 -20.96
C THR A 246 3.32 -4.47 -19.78
N VAL A 247 2.15 -4.01 -19.34
CA VAL A 247 1.39 -4.68 -18.26
C VAL A 247 0.98 -6.09 -18.69
N GLU A 248 0.68 -6.30 -19.97
CA GLU A 248 0.31 -7.58 -20.55
C GLU A 248 1.47 -8.58 -20.49
N GLU A 249 2.68 -8.17 -20.91
CA GLU A 249 3.89 -8.99 -20.82
C GLU A 249 4.23 -9.34 -19.37
N TRP A 250 4.09 -8.36 -18.47
CA TRP A 250 4.33 -8.57 -17.05
C TRP A 250 3.34 -9.58 -16.44
N LYS A 251 2.04 -9.43 -16.72
CA LYS A 251 1.02 -10.38 -16.28
C LYS A 251 1.22 -11.78 -16.86
N ALA A 252 1.64 -11.89 -18.12
CA ALA A 252 1.96 -13.18 -18.71
C ALA A 252 3.16 -13.85 -18.01
N ALA A 253 4.23 -13.09 -17.72
CA ALA A 253 5.41 -13.61 -17.04
C ALA A 253 5.14 -13.98 -15.57
N GLN A 254 4.20 -13.32 -14.88
CA GLN A 254 3.77 -13.73 -13.54
C GLN A 254 3.21 -15.16 -13.51
N GLN A 255 2.49 -15.56 -14.57
CA GLN A 255 1.87 -16.88 -14.67
C GLN A 255 2.84 -17.98 -15.13
N ASP A 256 4.04 -17.62 -15.60
CA ASP A 256 5.05 -18.56 -16.09
C ASP A 256 6.26 -18.62 -15.14
N PRO A 257 6.37 -19.66 -14.29
CA PRO A 257 7.51 -19.86 -13.41
C PRO A 257 8.88 -19.84 -14.10
N ALA A 258 8.95 -20.19 -15.40
CA ALA A 258 10.22 -20.15 -16.14
C ALA A 258 10.70 -18.71 -16.40
N GLN A 259 9.80 -17.72 -16.36
CA GLN A 259 10.12 -16.30 -16.54
C GLN A 259 10.44 -15.59 -15.22
N HIS A 260 10.12 -16.20 -14.07
CA HIS A 260 10.22 -15.53 -12.75
C HIS A 260 11.62 -14.99 -12.46
N ALA A 261 12.68 -15.73 -12.82
CA ALA A 261 14.05 -15.26 -12.61
C ALA A 261 14.36 -13.98 -13.42
N ARG A 262 14.02 -13.97 -14.72
CA ARG A 262 14.20 -12.81 -15.59
C ARG A 262 13.35 -11.62 -15.13
N LEU A 263 12.11 -11.90 -14.73
CA LEU A 263 11.19 -10.88 -14.24
C LEU A 263 11.71 -10.24 -12.95
N GLN A 264 12.14 -11.06 -11.98
CA GLN A 264 12.68 -10.58 -10.72
C GLN A 264 13.93 -9.71 -10.94
N GLU A 265 14.86 -10.14 -11.79
CA GLU A 265 16.06 -9.37 -12.13
C GLU A 265 15.69 -8.03 -12.79
N ALA A 266 14.80 -8.05 -13.79
CA ALA A 266 14.39 -6.83 -14.50
C ALA A 266 13.65 -5.85 -13.58
N ALA A 267 12.79 -6.34 -12.69
CA ALA A 267 12.09 -5.55 -11.69
C ALA A 267 13.07 -4.94 -10.67
N ALA A 268 14.05 -5.71 -10.19
CA ALA A 268 15.07 -5.23 -9.26
C ALA A 268 15.91 -4.11 -9.88
N GLN A 269 16.40 -4.30 -11.12
CA GLN A 269 17.13 -3.27 -11.86
C GLN A 269 16.31 -2.00 -12.06
N SER A 270 14.99 -2.14 -12.26
CA SER A 270 14.06 -1.01 -12.39
C SER A 270 13.86 -0.28 -11.06
N CYS A 271 13.75 -1.01 -9.94
CA CYS A 271 13.75 -0.44 -8.59
C CYS A 271 15.05 0.33 -8.31
N ALA A 272 16.20 -0.19 -8.73
CA ALA A 272 17.48 0.48 -8.56
C ALA A 272 17.54 1.82 -9.33
N ARG A 273 17.00 1.89 -10.55
CA ARG A 273 16.88 3.14 -11.31
C ARG A 273 15.92 4.12 -10.65
N HIS A 274 14.78 3.64 -10.17
CA HIS A 274 13.80 4.43 -9.43
C HIS A 274 14.43 5.06 -8.19
N VAL A 275 15.11 4.27 -7.35
CA VAL A 275 15.77 4.76 -6.13
C VAL A 275 16.89 5.76 -6.43
N LYS A 276 17.66 5.56 -7.50
CA LYS A 276 18.64 6.57 -7.95
C LYS A 276 17.98 7.91 -8.24
N ALA A 277 16.81 7.94 -8.90
CA ALA A 277 16.09 9.18 -9.14
C ALA A 277 15.58 9.83 -7.84
N ILE A 278 15.14 9.05 -6.85
CA ILE A 278 14.78 9.56 -5.52
C ILE A 278 15.99 10.22 -4.84
N LEU A 279 17.17 9.58 -4.92
CA LEU A 279 18.42 10.12 -4.41
C LEU A 279 18.85 11.40 -5.15
N ASP A 280 18.67 11.45 -6.47
CA ASP A 280 18.97 12.64 -7.27
C ASP A 280 18.04 13.82 -6.88
N PHE A 281 16.75 13.55 -6.62
CA PHE A 281 15.84 14.56 -6.06
C PHE A 281 16.28 15.02 -4.67
N GLN A 282 16.70 14.09 -3.81
CA GLN A 282 17.23 14.42 -2.48
C GLN A 282 18.48 15.30 -2.58
N ALA A 283 19.41 14.99 -3.48
CA ALA A 283 20.59 15.79 -3.75
C ALA A 283 20.25 17.18 -4.30
N ALA A 284 19.17 17.30 -5.07
CA ALA A 284 18.61 18.57 -5.52
C ALA A 284 17.84 19.35 -4.43
N GLY A 285 17.72 18.78 -3.22
CA GLY A 285 17.10 19.42 -2.06
C GLY A 285 15.62 19.08 -1.82
N ALA A 286 15.04 18.11 -2.56
CA ALA A 286 13.74 17.55 -2.19
C ALA A 286 13.86 16.74 -0.89
N LYS A 287 12.78 16.66 -0.12
CA LYS A 287 12.70 15.73 1.00
C LYS A 287 12.39 14.34 0.45
N ALA A 288 13.10 13.31 0.93
CA ALA A 288 12.90 11.94 0.47
C ALA A 288 12.55 11.05 1.66
N VAL A 289 11.60 10.14 1.48
CA VAL A 289 11.21 9.17 2.51
C VAL A 289 10.75 7.88 1.85
N ASP A 290 11.13 6.75 2.43
CA ASP A 290 10.62 5.42 2.07
C ASP A 290 9.33 5.11 2.82
N TYR A 291 8.31 4.67 2.09
CA TYR A 291 6.97 4.42 2.62
C TYR A 291 6.68 2.93 2.88
N GLY A 292 7.71 2.18 3.31
CA GLY A 292 7.53 0.86 3.88
C GLY A 292 7.27 -0.27 2.87
N ASN A 293 7.71 -0.12 1.62
CA ASN A 293 7.60 -1.15 0.58
C ASN A 293 8.93 -1.87 0.28
N ASN A 294 9.98 -1.59 1.07
CA ASN A 294 11.30 -2.21 0.97
C ASN A 294 12.10 -1.89 -0.31
N ILE A 295 11.71 -0.87 -1.08
CA ILE A 295 12.38 -0.54 -2.35
C ILE A 295 13.87 -0.17 -2.17
N ARG A 296 14.23 0.45 -1.04
CA ARG A 296 15.64 0.75 -0.71
C ARG A 296 16.50 -0.49 -0.59
N GLN A 297 15.99 -1.56 0.02
CA GLN A 297 16.72 -2.81 0.16
C GLN A 297 16.93 -3.46 -1.21
N VAL A 298 15.88 -3.51 -2.04
CA VAL A 298 15.97 -4.02 -3.42
C VAL A 298 17.05 -3.26 -4.20
N ALA A 299 17.05 -1.94 -4.16
CA ALA A 299 18.05 -1.13 -4.84
C ALA A 299 19.47 -1.32 -4.26
N PHE A 300 19.60 -1.50 -2.95
CA PHE A 300 20.89 -1.76 -2.30
C PHE A 300 21.50 -3.10 -2.75
N ASP A 301 20.66 -4.14 -2.83
CA ASP A 301 21.05 -5.47 -3.31
C ASP A 301 21.51 -5.42 -4.78
N GLU A 302 20.89 -4.56 -5.58
CA GLU A 302 21.28 -4.23 -6.97
C GLU A 302 22.45 -3.23 -7.08
N GLY A 303 23.12 -2.92 -5.97
CA GLY A 303 24.37 -2.17 -5.96
C GLY A 303 24.25 -0.66 -5.75
N VAL A 304 23.06 -0.12 -5.48
CA VAL A 304 22.89 1.29 -5.05
C VAL A 304 23.34 1.43 -3.60
N LYS A 305 24.64 1.60 -3.38
CA LYS A 305 25.26 1.55 -2.05
C LYS A 305 24.74 2.58 -1.05
N ASN A 306 24.20 3.67 -1.56
CA ASN A 306 23.64 4.75 -0.77
C ASN A 306 22.09 4.78 -0.82
N ALA A 307 21.44 3.66 -1.15
CA ALA A 307 19.98 3.54 -1.18
C ALA A 307 19.30 3.88 0.16
N PHE A 308 20.03 3.81 1.27
CA PHE A 308 19.53 4.12 2.61
C PHE A 308 19.80 5.57 3.06
N ASP A 309 20.30 6.45 2.19
CA ASP A 309 20.54 7.87 2.50
C ASP A 309 19.25 8.66 2.79
N PHE A 310 18.08 8.13 2.39
CA PHE A 310 16.78 8.63 2.83
C PHE A 310 16.11 7.66 3.82
N PRO A 311 15.47 8.20 4.89
CA PRO A 311 14.94 7.39 5.98
C PRO A 311 13.63 6.70 5.61
N GLY A 312 13.23 5.73 6.43
CA GLY A 312 11.85 5.22 6.41
C GLY A 312 10.90 6.19 7.12
N PHE A 313 9.63 6.18 6.74
CA PHE A 313 8.64 7.12 7.31
C PHE A 313 8.42 6.93 8.82
N VAL A 314 8.55 5.71 9.34
CA VAL A 314 8.40 5.44 10.77
C VAL A 314 9.44 6.19 11.62
N PRO A 315 10.76 5.98 11.43
CA PRO A 315 11.75 6.73 12.19
C PRO A 315 11.73 8.23 11.90
N ALA A 316 11.33 8.65 10.71
CA ALA A 316 11.30 10.06 10.33
C ALA A 316 10.12 10.84 10.95
N TYR A 317 8.93 10.24 10.97
CA TYR A 317 7.68 10.97 11.20
C TYR A 317 6.73 10.29 12.21
N ILE A 318 6.57 8.96 12.16
CA ILE A 318 5.47 8.28 12.88
C ILE A 318 5.86 7.77 14.28
N ARG A 319 7.14 7.50 14.54
CA ARG A 319 7.59 6.89 15.81
C ARG A 319 7.09 7.62 17.07
N PRO A 320 7.06 8.97 17.14
CA PRO A 320 6.50 9.66 18.30
C PRO A 320 5.04 9.27 18.61
N LEU A 321 4.19 9.10 17.59
CA LEU A 321 2.81 8.65 17.77
C LEU A 321 2.77 7.23 18.38
N PHE A 322 3.65 6.34 17.94
CA PHE A 322 3.75 4.99 18.51
C PHE A 322 4.19 5.01 19.98
N CYS A 323 5.04 5.95 20.39
CA CYS A 323 5.43 6.09 21.79
C CYS A 323 4.26 6.47 22.72
N GLU A 324 3.19 7.04 22.17
CA GLU A 324 1.93 7.35 22.88
C GLU A 324 0.89 6.22 22.75
N GLY A 325 1.25 5.08 22.16
CA GLY A 325 0.31 3.97 21.90
C GLY A 325 -0.70 4.26 20.78
N LYS A 326 -0.52 5.35 20.01
CA LYS A 326 -1.35 5.61 18.83
C LYS A 326 -0.97 4.67 17.70
N GLY A 327 -1.94 4.37 16.86
CA GLY A 327 -1.78 3.50 15.70
C GLY A 327 -3.04 3.53 14.84
N PRO A 328 -3.09 2.71 13.77
CA PRO A 328 -4.21 2.69 12.83
C PRO A 328 -5.44 1.96 13.40
N PHE A 329 -5.96 2.46 14.52
CA PHE A 329 -7.18 2.01 15.18
C PHE A 329 -8.37 2.15 14.22
N ARG A 330 -9.28 1.18 14.25
CA ARG A 330 -10.44 1.14 13.34
C ARG A 330 -11.56 0.33 13.94
N TRP A 331 -12.77 0.57 13.45
CA TRP A 331 -13.95 -0.23 13.71
C TRP A 331 -14.77 -0.41 12.42
N VAL A 332 -15.69 -1.37 12.44
CA VAL A 332 -16.57 -1.69 11.30
C VAL A 332 -17.99 -1.85 11.83
N ALA A 333 -18.97 -1.24 11.17
CA ALA A 333 -20.39 -1.44 11.45
C ALA A 333 -20.87 -2.71 10.76
N LEU A 334 -21.10 -3.79 11.53
CA LEU A 334 -21.58 -5.08 10.99
C LEU A 334 -23.02 -4.99 10.46
N SER A 335 -23.77 -3.94 10.82
CA SER A 335 -25.10 -3.63 10.29
C SER A 335 -25.08 -3.29 8.78
N GLY A 336 -23.96 -2.79 8.27
CA GLY A 336 -23.85 -2.24 6.93
C GLY A 336 -24.47 -0.84 6.76
N ASP A 337 -25.01 -0.25 7.84
CA ASP A 337 -25.64 1.08 7.81
C ASP A 337 -24.59 2.18 8.07
N PRO A 338 -24.36 3.12 7.12
CA PRO A 338 -23.42 4.22 7.34
C PRO A 338 -23.79 5.12 8.53
N GLU A 339 -25.06 5.18 8.94
CA GLU A 339 -25.48 5.96 10.11
C GLU A 339 -24.81 5.50 11.41
N ASP A 340 -24.43 4.22 11.53
CA ASP A 340 -23.69 3.74 12.70
C ASP A 340 -22.26 4.28 12.72
N ILE A 341 -21.64 4.50 11.56
CA ILE A 341 -20.36 5.20 11.45
C ILE A 341 -20.54 6.67 11.85
N TYR A 342 -21.55 7.37 11.34
CA TYR A 342 -21.78 8.79 11.71
C TYR A 342 -22.06 8.99 13.21
N LYS A 343 -22.79 8.06 13.84
CA LYS A 343 -23.00 8.08 15.30
C LYS A 343 -21.68 7.87 16.05
N THR A 344 -20.82 6.96 15.59
CA THR A 344 -19.51 6.74 16.22
C THR A 344 -18.57 7.92 16.01
N ASP A 345 -18.59 8.58 14.85
CA ASP A 345 -17.86 9.83 14.60
C ASP A 345 -18.28 10.95 15.55
N ALA A 346 -19.60 11.14 15.73
CA ALA A 346 -20.13 12.11 16.69
C ALA A 346 -19.73 11.76 18.14
N LYS A 347 -19.75 10.47 18.50
CA LYS A 347 -19.34 10.01 19.82
C LYS A 347 -17.84 10.25 20.08
N ILE A 348 -16.97 10.03 19.09
CA ILE A 348 -15.53 10.32 19.24
C ILE A 348 -15.32 11.81 19.53
N LYS A 349 -16.02 12.71 18.83
CA LYS A 349 -15.96 14.16 19.11
C LYS A 349 -16.46 14.53 20.51
N GLU A 350 -17.49 13.85 21.00
CA GLU A 350 -18.01 14.04 22.36
C GLU A 350 -17.04 13.55 23.43
N LEU A 351 -16.34 12.44 23.19
CA LEU A 351 -15.40 11.84 24.13
C LEU A 351 -14.07 12.60 24.24
N PHE A 352 -13.64 13.26 23.15
CA PHE A 352 -12.37 13.98 23.06
C PHE A 352 -12.54 15.41 22.52
N PRO A 353 -13.36 16.26 23.19
CA PRO A 353 -13.73 17.58 22.68
C PRO A 353 -12.54 18.56 22.56
N GLU A 354 -11.47 18.32 23.30
CA GLU A 354 -10.23 19.10 23.28
C GLU A 354 -9.31 18.76 22.10
N ASN A 355 -9.52 17.62 21.44
CA ASN A 355 -8.70 17.22 20.30
C ASN A 355 -9.23 17.85 19.01
N THR A 356 -8.57 18.92 18.56
CA THR A 356 -9.00 19.73 17.41
C THR A 356 -8.41 19.27 16.07
N HIS A 357 -7.44 18.36 16.10
CA HIS A 357 -6.83 17.71 14.94
C HIS A 357 -7.59 16.42 14.65
#